data_AF-A0A349ZZ76-F1
#
_entry.id   AF-A0A349ZZ76-F1
#
_cell.length_a   1.000
_cell.length_b   1.000
_cell.length_c   1.000
_cell.angle_alpha   90.00
_cell.angle_beta   90.00
_cell.angle_gamma   90.00
#
_symmetry.space_group_name_H-M   'P 1'
#
loop_
_entity.id
_entity.type
_entity.pdbx_description
1 polymer ?
#
loop_
_entity_poly.entity_id
_entity_poly.type
_entity_poly.pdbx_seq_one_letter_code
_entity_poly.pdbx_strand_id
1 'polypeptide(L)' 'MPSTLTKEKVWLSSPHMSGQEMKYIEQAFAENWIAPLGPNVNGLERDLEQFLNDEVYVAALSSGTAA' A
#
# COMPACT_ATOMS: atom_id res chain seq x y z
N MET A 1 -9.44 39.17 23.08
CA MET A 1 -8.39 38.77 22.12
C MET A 1 -9.07 37.97 21.01
N PRO A 2 -9.05 38.40 19.74
CA PRO A 2 -9.65 37.62 18.67
C PRO A 2 -8.77 36.39 18.42
N SER A 3 -9.35 35.20 18.53
CA SER A 3 -8.69 33.95 18.15
C SER A 3 -8.46 33.96 16.64
N THR A 4 -7.19 33.89 16.25
CA THR A 4 -6.81 33.72 14.86
C THR A 4 -7.29 32.34 14.41
N LEU A 5 -8.38 32.27 13.65
CA LEU A 5 -8.84 31.03 13.01
C LEU A 5 -7.81 30.62 11.95
N THR A 6 -6.81 29.83 12.35
CA THR A 6 -5.97 29.08 11.41
C THR A 6 -6.86 28.10 10.68
N LYS A 7 -7.15 28.36 9.39
CA LYS A 7 -7.80 27.39 8.52
C LYS A 7 -6.95 26.11 8.52
N GLU A 8 -7.46 25.05 9.13
CA GLU A 8 -6.83 23.75 9.09
C GLU A 8 -6.74 23.27 7.64
N LYS A 9 -5.58 22.70 7.29
CA LYS A 9 -5.33 22.21 5.95
C LYS A 9 -6.25 21.01 5.69
N VAL A 10 -7.11 21.14 4.68
CA VAL A 10 -7.94 20.03 4.21
C VAL A 10 -7.15 19.23 3.17
N TRP A 11 -6.89 17.96 3.46
CA TRP A 11 -6.27 17.02 2.54
C TRP A 11 -7.36 16.33 1.70
N LEU A 12 -7.15 16.18 0.39
CA LEU A 12 -8.11 15.51 -0.49
C LEU A 12 -8.08 13.97 -0.33
N SER A 13 -6.89 13.41 -0.12
CA SER A 13 -6.66 11.96 -0.08
C SER A 13 -5.40 11.62 0.72
N SER A 14 -5.38 11.94 2.01
CA SER A 14 -4.29 11.49 2.89
C SER A 14 -4.29 9.95 2.97
N PRO A 15 -3.11 9.29 2.95
CA PRO A 15 -3.04 7.85 3.17
C PRO A 15 -3.72 7.44 4.49
N HIS A 16 -4.45 6.34 4.45
CA HIS A 16 -5.05 5.73 5.64
C HIS A 16 -4.33 4.42 5.95
N MET A 17 -3.73 4.33 7.14
CA MET A 17 -3.04 3.13 7.61
C MET A 17 -4.01 2.32 8.49
N SER A 18 -4.39 1.14 8.03
CA SER A 18 -5.30 0.22 8.71
C SER A 18 -4.69 -0.47 9.93
N GLY A 19 -3.37 -0.37 10.11
CA GLY A 19 -2.61 -0.91 11.24
C GLY A 19 -1.89 -2.23 10.94
N GLN A 20 -2.08 -2.84 9.77
CA GLN A 20 -1.37 -4.05 9.36
C GLN A 20 -0.11 -3.77 8.52
N GLU A 21 0.02 -2.55 8.00
CA GLU A 21 1.08 -2.22 7.05
C GLU A 21 2.47 -2.35 7.67
N MET A 22 2.63 -1.89 8.92
CA MET A 22 3.93 -1.96 9.60
C MET A 22 4.38 -3.40 9.83
N LYS A 23 3.45 -4.31 10.11
CA LYS A 23 3.74 -5.74 10.27
C LYS A 23 4.38 -6.33 9.00
N TYR A 24 3.85 -6.01 7.81
CA TYR A 24 4.40 -6.53 6.55
C TYR A 24 5.76 -5.90 6.22
N ILE A 25 5.97 -4.64 6.58
CA ILE A 25 7.28 -3.97 6.45
C ILE A 25 8.30 -4.67 7.36
N GLU A 26 8.00 -4.82 8.65
CA GLU A 26 8.87 -5.49 9.63
C GLU A 26 9.21 -6.92 9.19
N GLN A 27 8.23 -7.67 8.67
CA GLN A 27 8.45 -9.00 8.13
C GLN A 27 9.45 -8.99 6.96
N ALA A 28 9.31 -8.06 6.00
CA ALA A 28 10.22 -7.96 4.87
C ALA A 28 11.66 -7.67 5.31
N PHE A 29 11.86 -6.83 6.34
CA PHE A 29 13.16 -6.59 6.93
C PHE A 29 13.71 -7.81 7.67
N ALA A 30 12.89 -8.48 8.49
CA ALA A 30 13.28 -9.65 9.28
C ALA A 30 13.70 -10.84 8.39
N GLU A 31 13.02 -11.03 7.26
CA GLU A 31 13.30 -12.10 6.30
C GLU A 31 14.34 -11.70 5.24
N ASN A 32 14.90 -10.48 5.32
CA ASN A 32 15.85 -9.93 4.37
C ASN A 32 15.32 -9.90 2.90
N TRP A 33 14.01 -9.66 2.74
CA TRP A 33 13.34 -9.49 1.45
C TRP A 33 13.13 -8.00 1.10
N ILE A 34 14.19 -7.21 1.16
CA ILE A 34 14.18 -5.80 0.72
C ILE A 34 14.53 -5.73 -0.77
N ALA A 35 13.68 -6.33 -1.60
CA ALA A 35 13.87 -6.44 -3.05
C ALA A 35 12.54 -6.23 -3.80
N PRO A 36 12.57 -5.96 -5.12
CA PRO A 36 11.36 -5.75 -5.92
C PRO A 36 10.44 -6.98 -6.06
N LEU A 37 10.85 -8.14 -5.56
CA LEU A 37 10.09 -9.39 -5.55
C LEU A 37 10.25 -10.04 -4.18
N GLY A 38 9.19 -10.70 -3.69
CA GLY A 38 9.21 -11.40 -2.42
C GLY A 38 7.82 -11.85 -1.98
N PRO A 39 7.70 -12.47 -0.79
CA PRO A 39 6.44 -13.03 -0.30
C PRO A 39 5.27 -12.04 -0.27
N ASN A 40 5.54 -10.78 0.13
CA ASN A 40 4.50 -9.74 0.18
C ASN A 40 3.99 -9.34 -1.22
N VAL A 41 4.86 -9.34 -2.24
CA VAL A 41 4.48 -9.02 -3.63
C VAL A 41 3.63 -10.14 -4.21
N ASN A 42 4.08 -11.39 -4.07
CA ASN A 42 3.34 -12.57 -4.52
C ASN A 42 1.98 -12.69 -3.81
N GLY A 43 1.93 -12.33 -2.52
CA GLY A 43 0.70 -12.28 -1.75
C GLY A 43 -0.27 -11.24 -2.29
N LEU A 44 0.21 -10.00 -2.52
CA LEU A 44 -0.61 -8.92 -3.08
C LEU A 44 -1.20 -9.29 -4.44
N GLU A 45 -0.40 -9.87 -5.35
CA GLU A 45 -0.86 -10.28 -6.68
C GLU A 45 -1.99 -11.32 -6.56
N ARG A 46 -1.77 -12.38 -5.77
CA ARG A 46 -2.77 -13.44 -5.57
C ARG A 46 -4.03 -12.96 -4.86
N ASP A 47 -3.89 -12.11 -3.86
CA ASP A 47 -5.04 -11.54 -3.12
C ASP A 47 -5.88 -10.64 -4.05
N LEU A 48 -5.24 -9.90 -4.96
CA LEU A 48 -5.94 -9.09 -5.97
C LEU A 48 -6.61 -9.94 -7.06
N GLU A 49 -5.95 -10.99 -7.55
CA GLU A 49 -6.60 -11.96 -8.47
C GLU A 49 -7.87 -12.53 -7.83
N GLN A 50 -7.78 -12.96 -6.57
CA GLN A 50 -8.94 -13.45 -5.81
C GLN A 50 -9.99 -12.36 -5.58
N PHE A 51 -9.59 -11.12 -5.28
CA PHE A 51 -10.52 -10.03 -5.05
C PHE A 51 -11.33 -9.68 -6.31
N LEU A 52 -10.69 -9.71 -7.48
CA LEU A 52 -11.31 -9.37 -8.75
C LEU A 52 -12.29 -10.45 -9.23
N ASN A 53 -12.12 -11.72 -8.80
CA ASN A 53 -13.05 -12.84 -9.08
C ASN A 53 -13.37 -13.09 -10.56
N ASP A 54 -12.62 -12.48 -11.47
CA ASP A 54 -12.59 -12.77 -12.88
C ASP A 54 -11.31 -13.58 -13.14
N GLU A 55 -11.29 -14.50 -14.11
CA GLU A 55 -10.10 -15.30 -14.46
C GLU A 55 -8.98 -14.42 -15.06
N VAL A 56 -8.40 -13.54 -14.23
CA VAL A 56 -7.43 -12.52 -14.59
C VAL A 56 -6.11 -12.78 -13.88
N TYR A 57 -5.04 -12.29 -14.48
CA TYR A 57 -3.69 -12.32 -13.90
C TYR A 57 -3.30 -10.93 -13.41
N VAL A 58 -2.65 -10.86 -12.26
CA VAL A 58 -2.18 -9.60 -11.67
C VAL A 58 -0.64 -9.58 -11.63
N ALA A 59 -0.06 -8.45 -12.03
CA ALA A 59 1.36 -8.19 -11.92
C ALA A 59 1.59 -6.88 -11.16
N ALA A 60 2.44 -6.90 -10.15
CA ALA A 60 2.84 -5.72 -9.40
C ALA A 60 3.97 -4.98 -10.13
N LEU A 61 3.78 -3.68 -10.39
CA LEU A 61 4.79 -2.79 -10.94
C LEU A 61 5.02 -1.59 -10.02
N SER A 62 6.10 -0.84 -10.26
CA SER A 62 6.50 0.29 -9.42
C SER A 62 5.52 1.47 -9.44
N SER A 63 4.66 1.58 -10.46
CA SER A 63 3.63 2.62 -10.58
C SER A 63 2.61 2.28 -11.66
N GLY A 64 1.47 2.97 -11.66
CA GLY A 64 0.46 2.85 -12.72
C GLY A 64 0.91 3.36 -14.11
N THR A 65 1.99 4.15 -14.19
CA THR A 65 2.58 4.54 -15.50
C THR A 65 3.42 3.41 -16.09
N ALA A 66 3.92 2.51 -15.26
CA ALA A 66 4.73 1.37 -15.70
C ALA A 66 3.87 0.18 -16.14
N ALA A 67 2.65 0.06 -15.62
CA ALA A 67 1.67 -0.99 -15.92
C ALA A 67 1.02 -0.81 -17.29
#